data_AF-A0A445KBR5-F1
#
_entry.id   AF-A0A445KBR5-F1
#
_cell.length_a   1.000
_cell.length_b   1.000
_cell.length_c   1.000
_cell.angle_alpha   90.00
_cell.angle_beta   90.00
_cell.angle_gamma   90.00
#
_symmetry.space_group_name_H-M   'P 1'
#
loop_
_entity.id
_entity.type
_entity.pdbx_description
1 polymer ?
#
loop_
_entity_poly.entity_id
_entity_poly.type
_entity_poly.pdbx_seq_one_letter_code
_entity_poly.pdbx_strand_id
1 'polypeptide(L)'
;KETAESSGYVKNINIPEQWLEATESIANSSMPPITLICGAKNCAKTTFSRYLLNVLLNKYTKVAYLDTDVGQPEFTPPAFLSLTIVHKVTPDLTVPCLKTPERCLFFGDVSCKRDPSTYLSYVFAIYNYYRKEYCISDKGEYPHKIEVPLIVNTPGWVKVDMLKYICPTHVVKISISSEKKNLPAGEFWSDGEHDETINLIEINSAHQDSLTRSVLVQIDARLLRDLRILTYFKQCFSSDS
;
A
#
# COMPACT_ATOMS: atom_id res chain seq x y z
N LYS A 1 25.02 40.61 8.57
CA LYS A 1 24.34 39.55 9.33
C LYS A 1 23.36 38.88 8.36
N GLU A 2 23.88 37.93 7.60
CA GLU A 2 23.12 37.14 6.63
C GLU A 2 22.19 36.18 7.37
N THR A 3 20.94 36.20 6.94
CA THR A 3 19.92 35.19 7.22
C THR A 3 20.22 33.95 6.38
N ALA A 4 20.69 32.89 7.03
CA ALA A 4 20.77 31.56 6.41
C ALA A 4 19.36 30.99 6.26
N GLU A 5 18.87 30.95 5.03
CA GLU A 5 17.72 30.15 4.63
C GLU A 5 18.04 28.67 4.87
N SER A 6 17.26 28.01 5.72
CA SER A 6 17.29 26.56 5.85
C SER A 6 16.62 25.94 4.62
N SER A 7 17.40 25.66 3.59
CA SER A 7 16.97 24.83 2.48
C SER A 7 16.71 23.41 2.99
N GLY A 8 15.44 23.09 3.20
CA GLY A 8 15.00 21.73 3.46
C GLY A 8 15.36 20.87 2.25
N TYR A 9 16.31 19.96 2.42
CA TYR A 9 16.64 18.94 1.42
C TYR A 9 15.40 18.10 1.11
N VAL A 10 14.71 18.41 0.01
CA VAL A 10 13.74 17.49 -0.59
C VAL A 10 14.53 16.29 -1.09
N LYS A 11 14.39 15.17 -0.37
CA LYS A 11 15.07 13.92 -0.73
C LYS A 11 14.37 13.38 -1.99
N ASN A 12 14.90 13.67 -3.17
CA ASN A 12 14.42 13.08 -4.42
C ASN A 12 14.46 11.55 -4.29
N ILE A 13 13.29 10.90 -4.29
CA ILE A 13 13.19 9.45 -4.37
C ILE A 13 13.52 9.06 -5.81
N ASN A 14 14.64 8.37 -6.01
CA ASN A 14 14.95 7.77 -7.30
C ASN A 14 14.05 6.55 -7.50
N ILE A 15 13.24 6.55 -8.56
CA ILE A 15 12.37 5.42 -8.91
C ILE A 15 13.17 4.49 -9.84
N PRO A 16 13.47 3.24 -9.42
CA PRO A 16 14.18 2.30 -10.28
C PRO A 16 13.37 1.92 -11.52
N GLU A 17 14.06 1.57 -12.61
CA GLU A 17 13.44 1.07 -13.86
C GLU A 17 12.53 -0.14 -13.60
N GLN A 18 12.94 -1.07 -12.74
CA GLN A 18 12.11 -2.21 -12.33
C GLN A 18 10.76 -1.79 -11.71
N TRP A 19 10.71 -0.66 -11.01
CA TRP A 19 9.46 -0.15 -10.45
C TRP A 19 8.56 0.43 -11.54
N LEU A 20 9.15 1.15 -12.50
CA LEU A 20 8.44 1.67 -13.66
C LEU A 20 7.78 0.52 -14.44
N GLU A 21 8.58 -0.46 -14.88
CA GLU A 21 8.12 -1.64 -15.62
C GLU A 21 7.00 -2.39 -14.88
N ALA A 22 7.18 -2.61 -13.58
CA ALA A 22 6.17 -3.26 -12.74
C ALA A 22 4.86 -2.46 -12.71
N THR A 23 4.92 -1.15 -12.49
CA THR A 23 3.71 -0.32 -12.44
C THR A 23 3.01 -0.19 -13.79
N GLU A 24 3.77 -0.10 -14.89
CA GLU A 24 3.23 -0.06 -16.24
C GLU A 24 2.54 -1.37 -16.61
N SER A 25 3.17 -2.52 -16.31
CA SER A 25 2.58 -3.85 -16.49
C SER A 25 1.23 -3.97 -15.76
N ILE A 26 1.18 -3.57 -14.48
CA ILE A 26 -0.05 -3.59 -13.68
C ILE A 26 -1.10 -2.65 -14.28
N ALA A 27 -0.73 -1.41 -14.61
CA ALA A 27 -1.65 -0.41 -15.13
C ALA A 27 -2.23 -0.76 -16.50
N ASN A 28 -1.48 -1.51 -17.32
CA ASN A 28 -1.88 -1.96 -18.65
C ASN A 28 -2.75 -3.21 -18.67
N SER A 29 -3.11 -3.75 -17.49
CA SER A 29 -4.08 -4.84 -17.37
C SER A 29 -5.41 -4.53 -18.08
N SER A 30 -6.02 -5.57 -18.66
CA SER A 30 -7.31 -5.50 -19.36
C SER A 30 -8.48 -5.18 -18.42
N MET A 31 -8.36 -5.64 -17.16
CA MET A 31 -9.32 -5.40 -16.09
C MET A 31 -8.71 -4.52 -15.00
N PRO A 32 -9.52 -3.76 -14.24
CA PRO A 32 -9.01 -2.97 -13.12
C PRO A 32 -8.27 -3.85 -12.10
N PRO A 33 -6.98 -3.57 -11.82
CA PRO A 33 -6.16 -4.48 -11.03
C PRO A 33 -6.53 -4.46 -9.54
N ILE A 34 -6.40 -5.63 -8.89
CA ILE A 34 -6.31 -5.77 -7.43
C ILE A 34 -4.87 -6.18 -7.14
N THR A 35 -4.07 -5.22 -6.66
CA THR A 35 -2.63 -5.40 -6.46
C THR A 35 -2.31 -5.46 -4.97
N LEU A 36 -1.78 -6.60 -4.52
CA LEU A 36 -1.26 -6.76 -3.16
C LEU A 36 0.25 -6.55 -3.13
N ILE A 37 0.72 -5.65 -2.26
CA ILE A 37 2.13 -5.28 -2.16
C ILE A 37 2.68 -5.82 -0.85
N CYS A 38 3.70 -6.66 -0.93
CA CYS A 38 4.29 -7.36 0.20
C CYS A 38 5.83 -7.36 0.16
N GLY A 39 6.44 -7.67 1.31
CA GLY A 39 7.89 -7.59 1.51
C GLY A 39 8.28 -7.22 2.93
N ALA A 40 9.58 -7.27 3.23
CA ALA A 40 10.12 -7.02 4.57
C ALA A 40 9.75 -5.62 5.13
N LYS A 41 9.90 -5.43 6.44
CA LYS A 41 9.79 -4.07 7.03
C LYS A 41 10.84 -3.15 6.39
N ASN A 42 10.47 -1.89 6.12
CA ASN A 42 11.32 -0.85 5.55
C ASN A 42 11.89 -1.13 4.14
N CYS A 43 11.30 -2.03 3.35
CA CYS A 43 11.68 -2.24 1.94
C CYS A 43 10.96 -1.30 0.96
N ALA A 44 10.43 -0.17 1.43
CA ALA A 44 9.75 0.84 0.62
C ALA A 44 8.41 0.42 -0.02
N LYS A 45 7.68 -0.56 0.56
CA LYS A 45 6.31 -0.95 0.13
C LYS A 45 5.35 0.22 -0.01
N THR A 46 5.28 1.04 1.02
CA THR A 46 4.38 2.21 1.07
C THR A 46 4.71 3.22 -0.04
N THR A 47 6.00 3.45 -0.30
CA THR A 47 6.48 4.30 -1.40
C THR A 47 6.11 3.72 -2.77
N PHE A 48 6.34 2.43 -3.00
CA PHE A 48 5.90 1.76 -4.24
C PHE A 48 4.38 1.83 -4.39
N SER A 49 3.64 1.60 -3.30
CA SER A 49 2.17 1.67 -3.27
C SER A 49 1.66 3.05 -3.70
N ARG A 50 2.30 4.13 -3.22
CA ARG A 50 1.92 5.49 -3.61
C ARG A 50 2.36 5.84 -5.03
N TYR A 51 3.49 5.31 -5.49
CA TYR A 51 3.90 5.45 -6.89
C TYR A 51 2.90 4.77 -7.84
N LEU A 52 2.56 3.50 -7.58
CA LEU A 52 1.52 2.77 -8.32
C LEU A 52 0.17 3.48 -8.26
N LEU A 53 -0.22 3.99 -7.10
CA LEU A 53 -1.45 4.78 -6.94
C LEU A 53 -1.51 5.95 -7.92
N ASN A 54 -0.43 6.72 -8.02
CA ASN A 54 -0.34 7.85 -8.94
C ASN A 54 -0.40 7.41 -10.40
N VAL A 55 0.27 6.31 -10.76
CA VAL A 55 0.22 5.74 -12.12
C VAL A 55 -1.21 5.31 -12.47
N LEU A 56 -1.91 4.61 -11.57
CA LEU A 56 -3.29 4.21 -11.78
C LEU A 56 -4.24 5.41 -11.88
N LEU A 57 -4.02 6.47 -11.10
CA LEU A 57 -4.85 7.68 -11.17
C LEU A 57 -4.73 8.45 -12.50
N ASN A 58 -3.72 8.17 -13.33
CA ASN A 58 -3.66 8.68 -14.69
C ASN A 58 -4.64 7.97 -15.65
N LYS A 59 -5.09 6.76 -15.31
CA LYS A 59 -5.99 5.92 -16.11
C LYS A 59 -7.39 5.82 -15.51
N TYR A 60 -7.51 5.88 -14.18
CA TYR A 60 -8.75 5.71 -13.45
C TYR A 60 -9.13 6.99 -12.70
N THR A 61 -10.42 7.33 -12.69
CA THR A 61 -10.94 8.52 -11.99
C THR A 61 -10.82 8.44 -10.47
N LYS A 62 -10.71 7.21 -9.95
CA LYS A 62 -10.45 6.92 -8.54
C LYS A 62 -9.79 5.57 -8.38
N VAL A 63 -9.02 5.42 -7.31
CA VAL A 63 -8.33 4.18 -6.92
C VAL A 63 -8.61 3.93 -5.45
N ALA A 64 -8.94 2.69 -5.10
CA ALA A 64 -9.10 2.26 -3.73
C ALA A 64 -7.73 1.87 -3.15
N TYR A 65 -7.47 2.29 -1.91
CA TYR A 65 -6.26 1.97 -1.17
C TYR A 65 -6.63 1.33 0.16
N LEU A 66 -6.40 0.02 0.29
CA LEU A 66 -6.55 -0.74 1.52
C LEU A 66 -5.21 -0.83 2.23
N ASP A 67 -5.10 -0.13 3.35
CA ASP A 67 -3.94 -0.22 4.22
C ASP A 67 -4.19 -1.20 5.36
N THR A 68 -3.34 -2.21 5.45
CA THR A 68 -3.37 -3.23 6.50
C THR A 68 -2.17 -3.14 7.44
N ASP A 69 -1.24 -2.18 7.27
CA ASP A 69 -0.14 -1.96 8.21
C ASP A 69 -0.59 -1.09 9.40
N VAL A 70 -1.00 -1.73 10.49
CA VAL A 70 -1.38 -1.04 11.74
C VAL A 70 -0.23 -0.28 12.41
N GLY A 71 1.03 -0.59 12.08
CA GLY A 71 2.21 -0.01 12.71
C GLY A 71 2.69 1.27 12.03
N GLN A 72 2.63 1.30 10.70
CA GLN A 72 3.04 2.44 9.87
C GLN A 72 2.05 2.66 8.71
N PRO A 73 0.77 2.99 9.01
CA PRO A 73 -0.20 3.24 7.97
C PRO A 73 0.13 4.50 7.19
N GLU A 74 -0.38 4.58 5.98
CA GLU A 74 -0.09 5.60 4.99
C GLU A 74 -0.98 6.84 5.15
N PHE A 75 -2.30 6.66 5.20
CA PHE A 75 -3.27 7.77 5.17
C PHE A 75 -3.92 8.08 6.51
N THR A 76 -3.70 7.24 7.52
CA THR A 76 -4.37 7.30 8.81
C THR A 76 -3.37 7.37 9.96
N PRO A 77 -3.83 7.70 11.19
CA PRO A 77 -3.03 7.50 12.39
C PRO A 77 -2.69 6.02 12.60
N PRO A 78 -1.67 5.70 13.42
CA PRO A 78 -1.32 4.32 13.76
C PRO A 78 -2.48 3.56 14.43
N ALA A 79 -2.40 2.23 14.41
CA ALA A 79 -3.37 1.30 14.98
C ALA A 79 -4.72 1.21 14.24
N PHE A 80 -4.79 1.71 13.01
CA PHE A 80 -5.96 1.55 12.13
C PHE A 80 -5.66 0.61 10.96
N LEU A 81 -6.68 -0.13 10.53
CA LEU A 81 -6.79 -0.63 9.17
C LEU A 81 -7.78 0.26 8.44
N SER A 82 -7.51 0.60 7.17
CA SER A 82 -8.33 1.58 6.47
C SER A 82 -8.42 1.36 4.97
N LEU A 83 -9.61 1.58 4.43
CA LEU A 83 -9.87 1.80 3.00
C LEU A 83 -9.99 3.30 2.75
N THR A 84 -9.20 3.82 1.82
CA THR A 84 -9.28 5.21 1.36
C THR A 84 -9.53 5.23 -0.14
N ILE A 85 -10.51 6.03 -0.59
CA ILE A 85 -10.74 6.27 -2.01
C ILE A 85 -10.01 7.53 -2.42
N VAL A 86 -9.07 7.39 -3.35
CA VAL A 86 -8.21 8.48 -3.80
C VAL A 86 -8.65 8.91 -5.19
N HIS A 87 -8.83 10.22 -5.38
CA HIS A 87 -9.29 10.82 -6.64
C HIS A 87 -8.24 11.68 -7.34
N LYS A 88 -7.15 12.04 -6.64
CA LYS A 88 -6.14 12.97 -7.12
C LYS A 88 -4.76 12.44 -6.80
N VAL A 89 -3.85 12.60 -7.76
CA VAL A 89 -2.43 12.28 -7.62
C VAL A 89 -1.87 12.97 -6.38
N THR A 90 -1.06 12.24 -5.61
CA THR A 90 -0.29 12.76 -4.49
C THR A 90 1.18 12.82 -4.91
N PRO A 91 1.65 13.94 -5.53
CA PRO A 91 2.93 13.97 -6.22
C PRO A 91 4.13 13.88 -5.27
N ASP A 92 4.00 14.38 -4.04
CA ASP A 92 5.02 14.22 -3.03
C ASP A 92 4.90 12.87 -2.33
N LEU A 93 5.80 11.94 -2.67
CA LEU A 93 5.88 10.61 -2.07
C LEU A 93 6.55 10.61 -0.68
N THR A 94 7.17 11.72 -0.29
CA THR A 94 7.97 11.84 0.95
C THR A 94 7.16 12.39 2.12
N VAL A 95 6.09 13.12 1.86
CA VAL A 95 5.26 13.77 2.89
C VAL A 95 4.12 12.85 3.31
N PRO A 96 3.99 12.54 4.62
CA PRO A 96 2.80 11.87 5.15
C PRO A 96 1.53 12.66 4.79
N CYS A 97 0.63 12.02 4.06
CA CYS A 97 -0.64 12.62 3.67
C CYS A 97 -1.75 11.97 4.48
N LEU A 98 -2.35 12.69 5.43
CA LEU A 98 -3.55 12.20 6.09
C LEU A 98 -4.77 12.43 5.21
N LYS A 99 -5.64 11.42 5.13
CA LYS A 99 -6.91 11.48 4.41
C LYS A 99 -8.02 10.91 5.29
N THR A 100 -9.23 11.42 5.12
CA THR A 100 -10.41 10.79 5.70
C THR A 100 -10.61 9.44 5.00
N PRO A 101 -10.53 8.31 5.72
CA PRO A 101 -10.77 7.02 5.12
C PRO A 101 -12.27 6.88 4.80
N GLU A 102 -12.56 6.17 3.72
CA GLU A 102 -13.93 5.75 3.39
C GLU A 102 -14.47 4.80 4.47
N ARG A 103 -13.61 3.89 4.93
CA ARG A 103 -13.91 2.98 6.04
C ARG A 103 -12.63 2.66 6.79
N CYS A 104 -12.68 2.68 8.12
CA CYS A 104 -11.56 2.23 8.94
C CYS A 104 -12.05 1.46 10.17
N LEU A 105 -11.16 0.62 10.71
CA LEU A 105 -11.37 -0.12 11.95
C LEU A 105 -10.16 0.12 12.86
N PHE A 106 -10.43 0.55 14.08
CA PHE A 106 -9.40 0.76 15.10
C PHE A 106 -9.02 -0.60 15.70
N PHE A 107 -7.80 -1.04 15.42
CA PHE A 107 -7.24 -2.27 15.97
C PHE A 107 -6.72 -2.07 17.40
N GLY A 108 -6.27 -0.86 17.74
CA GLY A 108 -5.82 -0.53 19.09
C GLY A 108 -4.39 -0.96 19.46
N ASP A 109 -3.65 -1.54 18.51
CA ASP A 109 -2.23 -1.90 18.69
C ASP A 109 -1.45 -1.58 17.40
N VAL A 110 -0.16 -1.28 17.54
CA VAL A 110 0.77 -1.06 16.41
C VAL A 110 1.39 -2.36 15.92
N SER A 111 0.99 -3.50 16.49
CA SER A 111 1.41 -4.84 16.11
C SER A 111 0.22 -5.81 16.11
N CYS A 112 -0.12 -6.31 14.92
CA CYS A 112 -1.12 -7.36 14.71
C CYS A 112 -0.72 -8.76 15.20
N LYS A 113 0.47 -8.92 15.81
CA LYS A 113 0.91 -10.21 16.40
C LYS A 113 0.09 -10.64 17.62
N ARG A 114 -0.47 -9.67 18.35
CA ARG A 114 -1.18 -9.93 19.61
C ARG A 114 -2.51 -10.64 19.37
N ASP A 115 -3.20 -10.26 18.29
CA ASP A 115 -4.46 -10.87 17.88
C ASP A 115 -4.56 -10.96 16.35
N PRO A 116 -3.90 -11.99 15.75
CA PRO A 116 -3.90 -12.17 14.30
C PRO A 116 -5.29 -12.48 13.72
N SER A 117 -6.17 -13.11 14.51
CA SER A 117 -7.52 -13.48 14.07
C SER A 117 -8.41 -12.26 13.93
N THR A 118 -8.43 -11.38 14.95
CA THR A 118 -9.15 -10.11 14.87
C THR A 118 -8.59 -9.24 13.75
N TYR A 119 -7.26 -9.18 13.61
CA TYR A 119 -6.61 -8.47 12.50
C TYR A 119 -7.12 -8.94 11.13
N LEU A 120 -7.14 -10.26 10.87
CA LEU A 120 -7.65 -10.81 9.61
C LEU A 120 -9.13 -10.52 9.41
N SER A 121 -9.94 -10.64 10.47
CA SER A 121 -11.36 -10.32 10.40
C SER A 121 -11.62 -8.86 9.98
N TYR A 122 -10.77 -7.92 10.41
CA TYR A 122 -10.87 -6.51 10.04
C TYR A 122 -10.46 -6.29 8.58
N VAL A 123 -9.39 -6.94 8.12
CA VAL A 123 -8.99 -6.92 6.70
C VAL A 123 -10.14 -7.42 5.84
N PHE A 124 -10.73 -8.57 6.18
CA PHE A 124 -11.84 -9.17 5.44
C PHE A 124 -13.10 -8.31 5.47
N ALA A 125 -13.44 -7.72 6.61
CA ALA A 125 -14.59 -6.83 6.73
C ALA A 125 -14.47 -5.59 5.83
N ILE A 126 -13.27 -4.98 5.78
CA ILE A 126 -13.01 -3.82 4.93
C ILE A 126 -12.98 -4.23 3.45
N TYR A 127 -12.38 -5.38 3.11
CA TYR A 127 -12.35 -5.90 1.75
C TYR A 127 -13.76 -6.23 1.22
N ASN A 128 -14.61 -6.84 2.04
CA ASN A 128 -16.00 -7.13 1.68
C ASN A 128 -16.79 -5.85 1.41
N TYR A 129 -16.56 -4.80 2.21
CA TYR A 129 -17.13 -3.48 1.92
C TYR A 129 -16.66 -2.96 0.57
N TYR A 130 -15.35 -3.02 0.29
CA TYR A 130 -14.82 -2.61 -1.01
C TYR A 130 -15.48 -3.37 -2.17
N ARG A 131 -15.59 -4.70 -2.06
CA ARG A 131 -16.22 -5.54 -3.09
C ARG A 131 -17.67 -5.15 -3.33
N LYS A 132 -18.43 -4.96 -2.26
CA LYS A 132 -19.85 -4.59 -2.33
C LYS A 132 -20.06 -3.23 -2.99
N GLU A 133 -19.28 -2.22 -2.61
CA GLU A 133 -19.52 -0.83 -3.03
C GLU A 133 -18.80 -0.46 -4.34
N TYR A 134 -17.71 -1.17 -4.70
CA TYR A 134 -16.84 -0.77 -5.81
C TYR A 134 -16.55 -1.88 -6.84
N CYS A 135 -17.06 -3.11 -6.66
CA CYS A 135 -16.90 -4.21 -7.62
C CYS A 135 -18.25 -4.78 -8.10
N ILE A 136 -19.20 -3.93 -8.50
CA ILE A 136 -20.57 -4.36 -8.86
C ILE A 136 -20.65 -4.88 -10.30
N SER A 137 -20.71 -6.20 -10.53
CA SER A 137 -21.05 -6.76 -11.86
C SER A 137 -22.53 -6.71 -12.12
N ASP A 138 -23.00 -5.79 -12.96
CA ASP A 138 -24.39 -5.83 -13.38
C ASP A 138 -24.54 -6.81 -14.55
N LYS A 139 -25.35 -7.85 -14.34
CA LYS A 139 -25.84 -8.75 -15.39
C LYS A 139 -27.05 -8.12 -16.09
N GLY A 140 -26.96 -6.82 -16.42
CA GLY A 140 -28.06 -6.00 -16.94
C GLY A 140 -27.77 -5.40 -18.32
N GLU A 141 -28.82 -4.98 -19.03
CA GLU A 141 -28.83 -4.55 -20.45
C GLU A 141 -28.04 -3.26 -20.79
N TYR A 142 -27.41 -2.59 -19.81
CA TYR A 142 -26.59 -1.39 -20.04
C TYR A 142 -25.25 -1.45 -19.29
N PRO A 143 -24.14 -1.85 -19.95
CA PRO A 143 -22.86 -2.13 -19.30
C PRO A 143 -21.99 -0.87 -19.23
N HIS A 144 -22.15 -0.07 -18.17
CA HIS A 144 -21.14 0.92 -17.79
C HIS A 144 -20.65 0.65 -16.38
N LYS A 145 -19.99 -0.50 -16.22
CA LYS A 145 -19.38 -0.92 -14.97
C LYS A 145 -17.94 -0.42 -14.92
N ILE A 146 -17.66 0.55 -14.05
CA ILE A 146 -16.29 0.93 -13.71
C ILE A 146 -15.93 0.21 -12.41
N GLU A 147 -15.24 -0.93 -12.51
CA GLU A 147 -14.58 -1.49 -11.33
C GLU A 147 -13.46 -0.55 -10.92
N VAL A 148 -13.41 -0.22 -9.64
CA VAL A 148 -12.36 0.63 -9.08
C VAL A 148 -11.14 -0.26 -8.84
N PRO A 149 -9.93 0.06 -9.32
CA PRO A 149 -8.75 -0.72 -8.98
C PRO A 149 -8.43 -0.60 -7.49
N LEU A 150 -7.84 -1.65 -6.91
CA LEU A 150 -7.47 -1.72 -5.49
C LEU A 150 -5.97 -1.95 -5.32
N ILE A 151 -5.36 -1.12 -4.47
CA ILE A 151 -4.02 -1.35 -3.93
C ILE A 151 -4.17 -1.83 -2.49
N VAL A 152 -3.53 -2.95 -2.15
CA VAL A 152 -3.47 -3.49 -0.79
C VAL A 152 -2.04 -3.38 -0.27
N ASN A 153 -1.81 -2.43 0.65
CA ASN A 153 -0.55 -2.30 1.36
C ASN A 153 -0.53 -3.22 2.58
N THR A 154 0.52 -4.03 2.71
CA THR A 154 0.67 -5.02 3.79
C THR A 154 1.75 -4.62 4.81
N PRO A 155 1.69 -5.15 6.05
CA PRO A 155 2.80 -5.00 6.99
C PRO A 155 4.06 -5.73 6.48
N GLY A 156 5.14 -5.71 7.26
CA GLY A 156 6.39 -6.42 6.94
C GLY A 156 6.30 -7.96 6.89
N TRP A 157 5.10 -8.52 6.75
CA TRP A 157 4.78 -9.94 6.64
C TRP A 157 3.42 -10.08 5.92
N VAL A 158 3.14 -11.25 5.37
CA VAL A 158 1.84 -11.59 4.76
C VAL A 158 1.34 -12.93 5.30
N LYS A 159 0.02 -13.10 5.41
CA LYS A 159 -0.63 -14.38 5.76
C LYS A 159 -1.26 -14.97 4.50
N VAL A 160 -1.15 -16.29 4.35
CA VAL A 160 -1.76 -17.03 3.23
C VAL A 160 -3.27 -16.78 3.18
N ASP A 161 -3.93 -16.74 4.33
CA ASP A 161 -5.38 -16.48 4.44
C ASP A 161 -5.78 -15.14 3.78
N MET A 162 -4.90 -14.13 3.83
CA MET A 162 -5.15 -12.85 3.17
C MET A 162 -5.11 -12.97 1.65
N LEU A 163 -4.15 -13.73 1.11
CA LEU A 163 -4.02 -13.95 -0.33
C LEU A 163 -5.22 -14.74 -0.86
N LYS A 164 -5.58 -15.82 -0.16
CA LYS A 164 -6.73 -16.66 -0.51
C LYS A 164 -8.06 -15.92 -0.42
N TYR A 165 -8.22 -15.01 0.54
CA TYR A 165 -9.47 -14.28 0.69
C TYR A 165 -9.60 -13.11 -0.28
N ILE A 166 -8.49 -12.39 -0.54
CA ILE A 166 -8.52 -11.23 -1.44
C ILE A 166 -8.50 -11.68 -2.91
N CYS A 167 -7.85 -12.80 -3.24
CA CYS A 167 -7.61 -13.26 -4.61
C CYS A 167 -7.06 -12.13 -5.50
N PRO A 168 -5.89 -11.53 -5.16
CA PRO A 168 -5.37 -10.40 -5.91
C PRO A 168 -4.99 -10.83 -7.34
N THR A 169 -5.26 -9.97 -8.32
CA THR A 169 -4.84 -10.23 -9.71
C THR A 169 -3.33 -10.09 -9.88
N HIS A 170 -2.70 -9.28 -9.03
CA HIS A 170 -1.26 -9.05 -8.99
C HIS A 170 -0.72 -9.11 -7.58
N VAL A 171 0.43 -9.74 -7.41
CA VAL A 171 1.23 -9.66 -6.19
C VAL A 171 2.56 -9.03 -6.52
N VAL A 172 2.88 -7.91 -5.87
CA VAL A 172 4.21 -7.31 -5.93
C VAL A 172 4.97 -7.69 -4.68
N LYS A 173 6.07 -8.42 -4.87
CA LYS A 173 6.99 -8.80 -3.80
C LYS A 173 8.24 -7.96 -3.89
N ILE A 174 8.42 -7.05 -2.92
CA ILE A 174 9.62 -6.22 -2.82
C ILE A 174 10.67 -6.95 -1.99
N SER A 175 11.71 -7.41 -2.68
CA SER A 175 12.83 -8.15 -2.12
C SER A 175 13.94 -7.20 -1.65
N ILE A 176 14.64 -7.61 -0.60
CA ILE A 176 15.88 -6.99 -0.12
C ILE A 176 17.05 -7.97 -0.26
N SER A 177 18.28 -7.46 -0.19
CA SER A 177 19.48 -8.30 -0.35
C SER A 177 19.65 -9.35 0.76
N SER A 178 18.93 -9.21 1.87
CA SER A 178 18.90 -10.21 2.93
C SER A 178 17.81 -11.25 2.66
N GLU A 179 18.16 -12.34 1.97
CA GLU A 179 17.22 -13.41 1.59
C GLU A 179 16.42 -13.96 2.77
N LYS A 180 17.04 -14.12 3.93
CA LYS A 180 16.40 -14.62 5.17
C LYS A 180 15.23 -13.75 5.66
N LYS A 181 15.13 -12.50 5.20
CA LYS A 181 14.08 -11.55 5.57
C LYS A 181 13.02 -11.40 4.47
N ASN A 182 13.24 -11.99 3.29
CA ASN A 182 12.28 -11.97 2.20
C ASN A 182 11.16 -12.98 2.48
N LEU A 183 9.99 -12.71 1.88
CA LEU A 183 8.90 -13.66 1.85
C LEU A 183 9.28 -14.86 0.96
N PRO A 184 8.72 -16.06 1.21
CA PRO A 184 9.03 -17.26 0.43
C PRO A 184 8.79 -17.06 -1.07
N ALA A 185 9.49 -17.83 -1.89
CA ALA A 185 9.26 -17.94 -3.33
C ALA A 185 8.49 -19.23 -3.66
N GLY A 186 8.09 -19.40 -4.93
CA GLY A 186 7.53 -20.66 -5.44
C GLY A 186 6.09 -20.93 -4.98
N GLU A 187 5.80 -22.21 -4.67
CA GLU A 187 4.45 -22.74 -4.43
C GLU A 187 3.64 -22.02 -3.35
N PHE A 188 4.26 -21.22 -2.49
CA PHE A 188 3.55 -20.36 -1.55
C PHE A 188 2.50 -19.45 -2.23
N TRP A 189 2.76 -19.06 -3.48
CA TRP A 189 1.90 -18.18 -4.27
C TRP A 189 1.00 -18.92 -5.26
N SER A 190 1.18 -20.24 -5.40
CA SER A 190 0.37 -21.07 -6.28
C SER A 190 -0.85 -21.56 -5.51
N ASP A 191 -2.03 -21.07 -5.87
CA ASP A 191 -3.28 -21.57 -5.31
C ASP A 191 -3.59 -22.90 -6.02
N GLY A 192 -3.15 -24.03 -5.44
CA GLY A 192 -3.21 -25.37 -6.04
C GLY A 192 -4.61 -25.91 -6.38
N GLU A 193 -5.63 -25.05 -6.43
CA GLU A 193 -7.04 -25.36 -6.69
C GLU A 193 -7.69 -24.46 -7.78
N HIS A 194 -7.03 -23.39 -8.25
CA HIS A 194 -7.59 -22.48 -9.27
C HIS A 194 -6.62 -22.25 -10.45
N ASP A 195 -7.13 -22.41 -11.67
CA ASP A 195 -6.40 -22.34 -12.96
C ASP A 195 -5.95 -20.90 -13.34
N GLU A 196 -6.37 -19.89 -12.57
CA GLU A 196 -5.91 -18.51 -12.75
C GLU A 196 -4.62 -18.27 -11.96
N THR A 197 -3.49 -18.32 -12.66
CA THR A 197 -2.18 -18.08 -12.07
C THR A 197 -2.06 -16.61 -11.64
N ILE A 198 -1.84 -16.35 -10.35
CA ILE A 198 -1.57 -15.00 -9.82
C ILE A 198 -0.36 -14.40 -10.53
N ASN A 199 -0.46 -13.16 -11.03
CA ASN A 199 0.67 -12.45 -11.62
C ASN A 199 1.63 -11.97 -10.52
N LEU A 200 2.64 -12.79 -10.21
CA LEU A 200 3.70 -12.46 -9.26
C LEU A 200 4.79 -11.62 -9.93
N ILE A 201 5.02 -10.42 -9.41
CA ILE A 201 6.06 -9.50 -9.85
C ILE A 201 7.06 -9.32 -8.70
N GLU A 202 8.31 -9.76 -8.91
CA GLU A 202 9.40 -9.57 -7.94
C GLU A 202 10.24 -8.36 -8.33
N ILE A 203 10.36 -7.40 -7.41
CA ILE A 203 11.17 -6.18 -7.59
C ILE A 203 12.12 -5.97 -6.42
N ASN A 204 13.18 -5.20 -6.63
CA ASN A 204 14.11 -4.82 -5.57
C ASN A 204 13.65 -3.55 -4.83
N SER A 205 14.09 -3.38 -3.58
CA SER A 205 13.89 -2.12 -2.83
C SER A 205 14.52 -0.93 -3.55
N ALA A 206 13.85 0.22 -3.55
CA ALA A 206 14.35 1.45 -4.18
C ALA A 206 15.63 2.01 -3.53
N HIS A 207 15.87 1.69 -2.25
CA HIS A 207 17.09 2.10 -1.57
C HIS A 207 18.19 1.10 -1.85
N GLN A 208 19.15 1.49 -2.70
CA GLN A 208 20.35 0.75 -2.96
C GLN A 208 21.57 1.44 -2.35
N ASP A 209 22.54 0.67 -1.82
CA ASP A 209 23.84 1.23 -1.43
C ASP A 209 24.71 1.54 -2.66
N SER A 210 25.91 2.07 -2.42
CA SER A 210 26.91 2.33 -3.47
C SER A 210 27.36 1.09 -4.25
N LEU A 211 26.98 -0.11 -3.80
CA LEU A 211 27.23 -1.40 -4.42
C LEU A 211 25.93 -2.01 -5.00
N THR A 212 24.92 -1.18 -5.27
CA THR A 212 23.58 -1.52 -5.78
C THR A 212 22.79 -2.54 -4.94
N ARG A 213 23.18 -2.79 -3.69
CA ARG A 213 22.48 -3.71 -2.79
C ARG A 213 21.30 -3.02 -2.16
N SER A 214 20.15 -3.70 -2.13
CA SER A 214 18.94 -3.20 -1.48
C SER A 214 19.15 -3.08 0.05
N VAL A 215 19.14 -1.84 0.57
CA VAL A 215 19.30 -1.50 1.99
C VAL A 215 17.96 -1.08 2.60
N LEU A 216 17.77 -1.45 3.87
CA LEU A 216 16.65 -0.96 4.67
C LEU A 216 16.93 0.45 5.17
N VAL A 217 15.99 1.37 4.99
CA VAL A 217 16.11 2.69 5.62
C VAL A 217 15.96 2.52 7.13
N GLN A 218 16.93 3.01 7.89
CA GLN A 218 16.77 3.20 9.33
C GLN A 218 15.80 4.36 9.55
N ILE A 219 14.59 4.02 9.95
CA ILE A 219 13.52 4.95 10.24
C ILE A 219 13.09 4.67 11.67
N ASP A 220 13.07 5.71 12.52
CA ASP A 220 12.49 5.60 13.84
C ASP A 220 10.96 5.52 13.71
N ALA A 221 10.47 4.29 13.78
CA ALA A 221 9.05 4.01 13.66
C ALA A 221 8.22 4.67 14.79
N ARG A 222 8.79 4.89 15.98
CA ARG A 222 8.08 5.58 17.07
C ARG A 222 7.90 7.05 16.71
N LEU A 223 8.99 7.72 16.32
CA LEU A 223 8.94 9.12 15.93
C LEU A 223 7.96 9.37 14.76
N LEU A 224 7.96 8.51 13.74
CA LEU A 224 6.99 8.63 12.65
C LEU A 224 5.54 8.49 13.10
N ARG A 225 5.26 7.60 14.07
CA ARG A 225 3.92 7.45 14.63
C ARG A 225 3.50 8.69 15.40
N ASP A 226 4.38 9.23 16.23
CA ASP A 226 4.13 10.45 17.00
C ASP A 226 3.85 11.64 16.07
N LEU A 227 4.68 11.80 15.03
CA LEU A 227 4.47 12.82 13.99
C LEU A 227 3.11 12.65 13.29
N ARG A 228 2.70 11.42 12.95
CA ARG A 228 1.39 11.17 12.32
C ARG A 228 0.22 11.54 13.24
N ILE A 229 0.30 11.22 14.53
CA ILE A 229 -0.71 11.60 15.52
C ILE A 229 -0.80 13.12 15.64
N LEU A 230 0.35 13.80 15.74
CA LEU A 230 0.39 15.27 15.81
C LEU A 230 -0.20 15.92 14.55
N THR A 231 0.14 15.41 13.36
CA THR A 231 -0.42 15.91 12.10
C THR A 231 -1.94 15.72 12.03
N TYR A 232 -2.46 14.61 12.56
CA TYR A 232 -3.90 14.36 12.60
C TYR A 232 -4.63 15.41 13.43
N PHE A 233 -4.18 15.65 14.67
CA PHE A 233 -4.78 16.67 15.51
C PHE A 233 -4.65 18.07 14.92
N LYS A 234 -3.49 18.42 14.34
CA LYS A 234 -3.33 19.70 13.63
C LYS A 234 -4.36 19.87 12.53
N GLN A 235 -4.60 18.84 11.71
CA GLN A 235 -5.60 18.89 10.64
C GLN A 235 -7.02 19.06 11.20
N CYS A 236 -7.38 18.37 12.28
CA CYS A 236 -8.68 18.52 12.93
C CYS A 236 -8.91 19.94 13.48
N PHE A 237 -7.88 20.59 14.02
CA PHE A 237 -8.02 21.93 14.58
C PHE A 237 -7.91 23.06 13.54
N SER A 238 -7.24 22.82 12.41
CA SER A 238 -7.14 23.80 11.32
C SER A 238 -8.39 23.90 10.44
N SER A 239 -9.31 22.93 10.51
CA SER A 239 -10.59 22.99 9.78
C SER A 239 -11.66 23.86 10.44
N ASP A 240 -11.44 24.29 11.68
CA ASP A 240 -12.40 25.06 12.50
C ASP A 240 -12.04 26.56 12.61
N SER A 241 -11.12 27.07 11.79
CA SER A 241 -10.65 28.46 11.73
C SER A 241 -10.76 29.03 10.33
#